data_AF-A0A8J5JZI5-F1
#
_entry.id   AF-A0A8J5JZI5-F1
#
_cell.length_a   1.000
_cell.length_b   1.000
_cell.length_c   1.000
_cell.angle_alpha   90.00
_cell.angle_beta   90.00
_cell.angle_gamma   90.00
#
_symmetry.space_group_name_H-M   'P 1'
#
loop_
_entity.id
_entity.type
_entity.pdbx_description
1 polymer ?
#
loop_
_entity_poly.entity_id
_entity_poly.type
_entity_poly.pdbx_seq_one_letter_code
_entity_poly.pdbx_strand_id
1 'polypeptide(L)'
;MDCMLSAVGKPVYHRHTESNFGSWMRDPHPREPRREPRFWTTNPADPYHLYEFSDKNRYRKNLPSKNYTLISPFVGNSHVIYNGAFYYHQQGQQNIIRYDLISGNTMSVPVPGVATEGDNYLYSTGRDYIDLNTDDNGLWAIYGLPEADNNTVVMKLDPSTLKVEYSWNISLSHHKFGELFITCGVLYAIDSATERDTKIRFALDLYRKRFLDVDLPFNNPFKMTTMLGYNYDTKEIYSWDNGNQLTYPVKVIDIGYNTPDEERGGPEAAAHSMDYDKDYEVDEFGS
;
A
#
# COMPACT_ATOMS: atom_id res chain seq x y z
N MET A 1 4.29 17.56 -1.15
CA MET A 1 3.11 18.46 -1.15
C MET A 1 2.28 18.09 0.05
N ASP A 2 1.75 19.03 0.81
CA ASP A 2 0.83 18.68 1.90
C ASP A 2 -0.54 18.39 1.29
N CYS A 3 -0.92 17.12 1.19
CA CYS A 3 -2.15 16.74 0.49
C CYS A 3 -2.95 15.64 1.17
N MET A 4 -4.24 15.58 0.81
CA MET A 4 -5.15 14.52 1.25
C MET A 4 -6.06 14.05 0.12
N LEU A 5 -6.55 12.82 0.22
CA LEU A 5 -7.65 12.33 -0.61
C LEU A 5 -8.94 13.09 -0.36
N SER A 6 -9.62 13.44 -1.45
CA SER A 6 -10.93 14.12 -1.45
C SER A 6 -12.02 13.33 -2.17
N ALA A 7 -11.65 12.37 -3.03
CA ALA A 7 -12.60 11.50 -3.70
C ALA A 7 -11.92 10.23 -4.23
N VAL A 8 -12.68 9.13 -4.23
CA VAL A 8 -12.37 7.88 -4.92
C VAL A 8 -13.40 7.67 -6.03
N GLY A 9 -12.91 7.41 -7.24
CA GLY A 9 -13.72 7.17 -8.43
C GLY A 9 -14.27 5.75 -8.49
N LYS A 10 -15.07 5.48 -9.53
CA LYS A 10 -15.60 4.13 -9.77
C LYS A 10 -14.48 3.16 -10.16
N PRO A 11 -14.54 1.89 -9.72
CA PRO A 11 -13.58 0.87 -10.13
C PRO A 11 -13.57 0.65 -11.64
N VAL A 12 -12.37 0.54 -12.19
CA VAL A 12 -12.09 0.20 -13.58
C VAL A 12 -11.52 -1.20 -13.62
N TYR A 13 -12.24 -2.12 -14.26
CA TYR A 13 -11.82 -3.50 -14.43
C TYR A 13 -10.72 -3.65 -15.48
N HIS A 14 -9.68 -4.42 -15.16
CA HIS A 14 -8.61 -4.73 -16.10
C HIS A 14 -8.54 -6.20 -16.51
N ARG A 15 -8.60 -7.13 -15.55
CA ARG A 15 -8.40 -8.56 -15.77
C ARG A 15 -8.95 -9.40 -14.61
N HIS A 16 -9.18 -10.69 -14.86
CA HIS A 16 -9.44 -11.72 -13.86
C HIS A 16 -8.37 -12.83 -13.93
N THR A 17 -8.08 -13.43 -12.79
CA THR A 17 -7.25 -14.62 -12.61
C THR A 17 -7.90 -15.57 -11.60
N GLU A 18 -7.68 -16.87 -11.76
CA GLU A 18 -8.24 -17.90 -10.86
C GLU A 18 -7.77 -17.82 -9.40
N SER A 19 -6.69 -17.08 -9.11
CA SER A 19 -6.21 -16.91 -7.74
C SER A 19 -6.91 -15.75 -7.05
N ASN A 20 -7.45 -15.99 -5.85
CA ASN A 20 -8.04 -14.95 -5.00
C ASN A 20 -7.00 -13.96 -4.46
N PHE A 21 -5.71 -14.33 -4.54
CA PHE A 21 -4.60 -13.55 -4.02
C PHE A 21 -3.55 -13.32 -5.11
N GLY A 22 -2.97 -12.13 -5.14
CA GLY A 22 -1.88 -11.77 -6.02
C GLY A 22 -1.64 -10.28 -5.95
N SER A 23 -0.44 -9.87 -6.37
CA SER A 23 -0.14 -8.46 -6.56
C SER A 23 -0.18 -8.14 -8.03
N TRP A 24 -0.69 -6.97 -8.39
CA TRP A 24 -0.50 -6.41 -9.73
C TRP A 24 -0.09 -4.95 -9.63
N MET A 25 0.99 -4.61 -10.31
CA MET A 25 1.74 -3.40 -10.04
C MET A 25 2.13 -2.69 -11.33
N ARG A 26 2.31 -1.37 -11.20
CA ARG A 26 3.02 -0.53 -12.15
C ARG A 26 4.08 0.27 -11.42
N ASP A 27 5.21 0.50 -12.06
CA ASP A 27 6.26 1.39 -11.55
C ASP A 27 5.79 2.84 -11.66
N PRO A 28 5.60 3.57 -10.54
CA PRO A 28 5.27 4.99 -10.57
C PRO A 28 6.49 5.89 -10.85
N HIS A 29 7.71 5.34 -10.87
CA HIS A 29 8.95 6.09 -11.09
C HIS A 29 9.94 5.37 -12.03
N PRO A 30 9.54 5.00 -13.25
CA PRO A 30 10.41 4.21 -14.11
C PRO A 30 11.71 4.96 -14.45
N ARG A 31 12.87 4.29 -14.30
CA ARG A 31 14.20 4.84 -14.66
C ARG A 31 14.30 5.33 -16.10
N GLU A 32 13.54 4.70 -16.98
CA GLU A 32 13.46 5.06 -18.38
C GLU A 32 11.99 5.30 -18.75
N PRO A 33 11.65 6.47 -19.30
CA PRO A 33 10.30 6.71 -19.81
C PRO A 33 10.01 5.75 -20.96
N ARG A 34 8.86 5.07 -20.90
CA ARG A 34 8.42 4.13 -21.93
C ARG A 34 7.16 4.64 -22.61
N ARG A 35 7.05 4.40 -23.92
CA ARG A 35 5.83 4.69 -24.68
C ARG A 35 4.63 3.88 -24.20
N GLU A 36 4.88 2.60 -23.88
CA GLU A 36 3.86 1.67 -23.38
C GLU A 36 4.10 1.37 -21.90
N PRO A 37 3.04 1.35 -21.08
CA PRO A 37 3.15 1.00 -19.68
C PRO A 37 3.46 -0.49 -19.52
N ARG A 38 4.36 -0.80 -18.59
CA ARG A 38 4.62 -2.18 -18.14
C ARG A 38 3.80 -2.49 -16.91
N PHE A 39 3.45 -3.77 -16.77
CA PHE A 39 2.72 -4.30 -15.64
C PHE A 39 3.50 -5.47 -15.06
N TRP A 40 3.44 -5.66 -13.76
CA TRP A 40 4.02 -6.81 -13.09
C TRP A 40 2.97 -7.51 -12.25
N THR A 41 3.05 -8.83 -12.15
CA THR A 41 2.20 -9.60 -11.25
C THR A 41 2.99 -10.66 -10.51
N THR A 42 2.54 -10.95 -9.29
CA THR A 42 2.99 -12.10 -8.52
C THR A 42 1.85 -13.11 -8.36
N ASN A 43 2.21 -14.37 -8.14
CA ASN A 43 1.28 -15.43 -7.79
C ASN A 43 1.78 -16.10 -6.49
N PRO A 44 1.05 -16.06 -5.38
CA PRO A 44 1.47 -16.71 -4.13
C PRO A 44 1.73 -18.22 -4.25
N ALA A 45 1.16 -18.90 -5.26
CA ALA A 45 1.45 -20.30 -5.55
C ALA A 45 2.79 -20.52 -6.28
N ASP A 46 3.44 -19.44 -6.73
CA ASP A 46 4.75 -19.45 -7.38
C ASP A 46 5.63 -18.31 -6.84
N PRO A 47 6.09 -18.43 -5.57
CA PRO A 47 6.72 -17.33 -4.85
C PRO A 47 8.13 -16.98 -5.32
N TYR A 48 8.67 -17.71 -6.31
CA TYR A 48 9.99 -17.46 -6.88
C TYR A 48 9.94 -16.65 -8.18
N HIS A 49 8.76 -16.28 -8.67
CA HIS A 49 8.63 -15.61 -9.96
C HIS A 49 7.84 -14.31 -9.92
N LEU A 50 8.41 -13.30 -10.58
CA LEU A 50 7.73 -12.06 -10.93
C LEU A 50 7.48 -12.06 -12.44
N TYR A 51 6.23 -11.82 -12.83
CA TYR A 51 5.80 -11.85 -14.22
C TYR A 51 5.62 -10.45 -14.76
N GLU A 52 6.35 -10.08 -15.80
CA GLU A 52 6.23 -8.79 -16.48
C GLU A 52 5.41 -8.91 -17.76
N PHE A 53 4.59 -7.90 -18.01
CA PHE A 53 3.84 -7.71 -19.24
C PHE A 53 4.28 -6.39 -19.88
N SER A 54 4.73 -6.46 -21.13
CA SER A 54 5.29 -5.31 -21.84
C SER A 54 4.26 -4.23 -22.20
N ASP A 55 2.97 -4.58 -22.17
CA ASP A 55 1.85 -3.72 -22.56
C ASP A 55 0.53 -4.23 -21.97
N LYS A 56 -0.51 -3.38 -22.09
CA LYS A 56 -1.84 -3.65 -21.56
C LYS A 56 -2.54 -4.83 -22.24
N ASN A 57 -2.28 -5.09 -23.52
CA ASN A 57 -2.92 -6.17 -24.27
C ASN A 57 -2.42 -7.54 -23.79
N ARG A 58 -1.11 -7.66 -23.59
CA ARG A 58 -0.49 -8.85 -23.01
C ARG A 58 -0.91 -9.07 -21.57
N TYR A 59 -0.98 -7.99 -20.78
CA TYR A 59 -1.49 -8.05 -19.41
C TYR A 59 -2.91 -8.63 -19.38
N ARG A 60 -3.84 -8.08 -20.16
CA ARG A 60 -5.24 -8.55 -20.25
C ARG A 60 -5.38 -10.01 -20.68
N LYS A 61 -4.54 -10.47 -21.61
CA LYS A 61 -4.54 -11.86 -22.10
C LYS A 61 -3.80 -12.83 -21.19
N ASN A 62 -3.22 -12.35 -20.08
CA ASN A 62 -2.33 -13.11 -19.21
C ASN A 62 -1.17 -13.79 -19.97
N LEU A 63 -0.48 -13.02 -20.82
CA LEU A 63 0.67 -13.47 -21.60
C LEU A 63 1.95 -12.75 -21.15
N PRO A 64 2.68 -13.25 -20.14
CA PRO A 64 3.93 -12.64 -19.69
C PRO A 64 4.91 -12.43 -20.85
N SER A 65 5.60 -11.31 -20.83
CA SER A 65 6.68 -10.96 -21.76
C SER A 65 8.03 -11.42 -21.23
N LYS A 66 8.20 -11.40 -19.90
CA LYS A 66 9.42 -11.80 -19.21
C LYS A 66 9.07 -12.32 -17.82
N ASN A 67 9.80 -13.36 -17.39
CA ASN A 67 9.72 -13.90 -16.05
C ASN A 67 11.05 -13.64 -15.36
N TYR A 68 11.01 -13.07 -14.16
CA TYR A 68 12.17 -12.89 -13.31
C TYR A 68 12.18 -14.01 -12.27
N THR A 69 13.31 -14.70 -12.12
CA THR A 69 13.50 -15.71 -11.08
C THR A 69 14.19 -15.06 -9.89
N LEU A 70 13.52 -15.07 -8.75
CA LEU A 70 14.00 -14.53 -7.48
C LEU A 70 14.90 -15.54 -6.79
N ILE A 71 15.96 -15.07 -6.12
CA ILE A 71 16.86 -15.93 -5.34
C ILE A 71 16.15 -16.43 -4.08
N SER A 72 15.30 -15.59 -3.49
CA SER A 72 14.54 -15.90 -2.28
C SER A 72 13.05 -15.72 -2.55
N PRO A 73 12.21 -16.63 -2.06
CA PRO A 73 10.77 -16.55 -2.28
C PRO A 73 10.15 -15.38 -1.52
N PHE A 74 9.07 -14.82 -2.06
CA PHE A 74 8.23 -13.85 -1.35
C PHE A 74 7.11 -14.54 -0.55
N VAL A 75 6.58 -13.84 0.45
CA VAL A 75 5.32 -14.18 1.13
C VAL A 75 4.32 -13.03 0.96
N GLY A 76 3.03 -13.35 1.01
CA GLY A 76 1.97 -12.35 0.84
C GLY A 76 1.78 -11.87 -0.60
N ASN A 77 1.01 -10.81 -0.75
CA ASN A 77 0.62 -10.20 -2.03
C ASN A 77 0.66 -8.66 -2.01
N SER A 78 1.19 -8.05 -0.94
CA SER A 78 1.31 -6.60 -0.81
C SER A 78 2.72 -6.12 -1.13
N HIS A 79 3.08 -6.27 -2.42
CA HIS A 79 4.40 -5.95 -2.99
C HIS A 79 4.35 -4.68 -3.86
N VAL A 80 5.51 -4.09 -4.15
CA VAL A 80 5.60 -2.89 -5.02
C VAL A 80 6.71 -2.97 -6.05
N ILE A 81 6.49 -2.29 -7.19
CA ILE A 81 7.54 -1.93 -8.14
C ILE A 81 7.80 -0.44 -8.00
N TYR A 82 9.04 -0.04 -7.78
CA TYR A 82 9.43 1.36 -7.68
C TYR A 82 10.83 1.56 -8.26
N ASN A 83 11.01 2.56 -9.12
CA ASN A 83 12.31 2.94 -9.64
C ASN A 83 13.11 1.77 -10.21
N GLY A 84 12.45 0.94 -11.03
CA GLY A 84 13.02 -0.23 -11.70
C GLY A 84 13.44 -1.36 -10.75
N ALA A 85 12.93 -1.40 -9.52
CA ALA A 85 13.17 -2.48 -8.59
C ALA A 85 11.85 -3.05 -8.05
N PHE A 86 11.87 -4.35 -7.74
CA PHE A 86 10.79 -5.07 -7.07
C PHE A 86 11.09 -5.17 -5.58
N TYR A 87 10.14 -4.75 -4.75
CA TYR A 87 10.25 -4.79 -3.29
C TYR A 87 9.24 -5.79 -2.75
N TYR A 88 9.69 -6.71 -1.91
CA TYR A 88 8.85 -7.79 -1.38
C TYR A 88 9.30 -8.26 0.00
N HIS A 89 8.38 -8.82 0.76
CA HIS A 89 8.68 -9.50 2.03
C HIS A 89 9.24 -10.90 1.76
N GLN A 90 10.46 -11.16 2.25
CA GLN A 90 11.10 -12.47 2.14
C GLN A 90 10.37 -13.52 3.00
N GLN A 91 9.96 -14.62 2.38
CA GLN A 91 9.26 -15.69 3.10
C GLN A 91 10.12 -16.26 4.24
N GLY A 92 9.54 -16.33 5.44
CA GLY A 92 10.18 -16.89 6.64
C GLY A 92 11.32 -16.05 7.20
N GLN A 93 11.46 -14.79 6.78
CA GLN A 93 12.51 -13.89 7.26
C GLN A 93 11.94 -12.50 7.54
N GLN A 94 12.53 -11.78 8.50
CA GLN A 94 12.12 -10.41 8.85
C GLN A 94 12.71 -9.38 7.87
N ASN A 95 12.77 -9.68 6.58
CA ASN A 95 13.48 -8.84 5.61
C ASN A 95 12.57 -8.37 4.48
N ILE A 96 12.66 -7.08 4.15
CA ILE A 96 12.24 -6.57 2.85
C ILE A 96 13.41 -6.72 1.89
N ILE A 97 13.17 -7.30 0.72
CA ILE A 97 14.16 -7.43 -0.36
C ILE A 97 13.86 -6.41 -1.43
N ARG A 98 14.89 -5.71 -1.90
CA ARG A 98 14.90 -4.92 -3.14
C ARG A 98 15.62 -5.72 -4.21
N TYR A 99 14.91 -6.15 -5.25
CA TYR A 99 15.44 -6.84 -6.42
C TYR A 99 15.49 -5.89 -7.63
N ASP A 100 16.68 -5.60 -8.15
CA ASP A 100 16.85 -4.71 -9.29
C ASP A 100 16.45 -5.41 -10.61
N LEU A 101 15.48 -4.87 -11.36
CA LEU A 101 14.93 -5.53 -12.55
C LEU A 101 15.90 -5.54 -13.76
N ILE A 102 16.99 -4.77 -13.70
CA ILE A 102 17.97 -4.71 -14.79
C ILE A 102 19.18 -5.59 -14.48
N SER A 103 19.80 -5.37 -13.32
CA SER A 103 21.02 -6.08 -12.93
C SER A 103 20.74 -7.43 -12.26
N GLY A 104 19.55 -7.64 -11.71
CA GLY A 104 19.22 -8.82 -10.91
C GLY A 104 19.84 -8.81 -9.50
N ASN A 105 20.55 -7.73 -9.12
CA ASN A 105 21.14 -7.60 -7.80
C ASN A 105 20.07 -7.40 -6.72
N THR A 106 20.32 -7.94 -5.54
CA THR A 106 19.45 -7.81 -4.38
C THR A 106 20.10 -7.00 -3.26
N MET A 107 19.26 -6.28 -2.53
CA MET A 107 19.57 -5.67 -1.23
C MET A 107 18.46 -6.06 -0.25
N SER A 108 18.76 -6.07 1.05
CA SER A 108 17.77 -6.37 2.08
C SER A 108 17.86 -5.41 3.26
N VAL A 109 16.74 -5.17 3.92
CA VAL A 109 16.67 -4.45 5.19
C VAL A 109 15.82 -5.26 6.18
N PRO A 110 16.27 -5.41 7.44
CA PRO A 110 15.47 -6.05 8.48
C PRO A 110 14.29 -5.16 8.87
N VAL A 111 13.18 -5.79 9.24
CA VAL A 111 11.94 -5.16 9.70
C VAL A 111 11.76 -5.56 11.16
N PRO A 112 12.15 -4.70 12.11
CA PRO A 112 12.17 -5.06 13.53
C PRO A 112 10.80 -5.44 14.05
N GLY A 113 10.72 -6.60 14.71
CA GLY A 113 9.52 -7.06 15.42
C GLY A 113 8.45 -7.70 14.54
N VAL A 114 8.58 -7.70 13.21
CA VAL A 114 7.57 -8.32 12.35
C VAL A 114 7.51 -9.84 12.54
N ALA A 115 6.30 -10.40 12.55
CA ALA A 115 6.13 -11.84 12.52
C ALA A 115 6.54 -12.42 11.14
N THR A 116 7.02 -13.65 11.13
CA THR A 116 7.43 -14.37 9.91
C THR A 116 6.72 -15.71 9.74
N GLU A 117 5.94 -16.10 10.74
CA GLU A 117 5.21 -17.35 10.83
C GLU A 117 4.04 -17.21 11.82
N GLY A 118 3.14 -18.21 11.79
CA GLY A 118 1.93 -18.23 12.61
C GLY A 118 0.78 -17.42 12.00
N ASP A 119 -0.08 -16.90 12.88
CA ASP A 119 -1.32 -16.22 12.49
C ASP A 119 -1.30 -14.70 12.75
N ASN A 120 -0.13 -14.15 13.07
CA ASN A 120 0.09 -12.71 13.31
C ASN A 120 0.16 -11.90 12.00
N TYR A 121 -0.83 -12.06 11.12
CA TYR A 121 -0.92 -11.34 9.85
C TYR A 121 -1.38 -9.89 10.07
N LEU A 122 -0.94 -8.97 9.21
CA LEU A 122 -1.40 -7.59 9.21
C LEU A 122 -2.89 -7.47 8.86
N TYR A 123 -3.42 -8.37 8.04
CA TYR A 123 -4.81 -8.36 7.62
C TYR A 123 -5.49 -9.69 7.95
N SER A 124 -6.79 -9.63 8.23
CA SER A 124 -7.60 -10.83 8.53
C SER A 124 -7.72 -11.79 7.34
N THR A 125 -7.29 -11.38 6.16
CA THR A 125 -7.18 -12.22 4.95
C THR A 125 -6.08 -13.29 5.07
N GLY A 126 -5.16 -13.15 6.04
CA GLY A 126 -4.25 -14.22 6.45
C GLY A 126 -3.10 -14.47 5.48
N ARG A 127 -2.55 -13.41 4.87
CA ARG A 127 -1.48 -13.53 3.86
C ARG A 127 -0.29 -12.62 4.08
N ASP A 128 -0.53 -11.34 4.38
CA ASP A 128 0.52 -10.34 4.47
C ASP A 128 0.93 -10.13 5.93
N TYR A 129 2.23 -10.19 6.19
CA TYR A 129 2.83 -9.68 7.43
C TYR A 129 3.32 -8.24 7.26
N ILE A 130 3.68 -7.87 6.03
CA ILE A 130 4.14 -6.55 5.63
C ILE A 130 3.33 -6.15 4.40
N ASP A 131 2.81 -4.92 4.42
CA ASP A 131 2.23 -4.26 3.27
C ASP A 131 3.16 -3.13 2.79
N LEU A 132 3.73 -3.31 1.59
CA LEU A 132 4.61 -2.33 0.97
C LEU A 132 3.79 -1.33 0.17
N ASN A 133 4.08 -0.05 0.39
CA ASN A 133 3.41 1.07 -0.25
C ASN A 133 4.41 2.04 -0.88
N THR A 134 3.95 2.80 -1.87
CA THR A 134 4.74 3.87 -2.48
C THR A 134 3.87 5.10 -2.69
N ASP A 135 4.43 6.27 -2.45
CA ASP A 135 3.81 7.54 -2.79
C ASP A 135 4.86 8.51 -3.38
N ASP A 136 4.49 9.78 -3.51
CA ASP A 136 5.38 10.84 -3.97
C ASP A 136 6.53 11.16 -2.99
N ASN A 137 6.49 10.65 -1.76
CA ASN A 137 7.51 10.85 -0.73
C ASN A 137 8.47 9.67 -0.58
N GLY A 138 8.11 8.45 -1.04
CA GLY A 138 9.04 7.33 -1.09
C GLY A 138 8.41 5.96 -0.91
N LEU A 139 9.18 5.04 -0.31
CA LEU A 139 8.80 3.66 -0.02
C LEU A 139 8.40 3.52 1.45
N TRP A 140 7.33 2.78 1.68
CA TRP A 140 6.74 2.58 3.01
C TRP A 140 6.51 1.09 3.25
N ALA A 141 6.62 0.67 4.50
CA ALA A 141 6.24 -0.65 4.97
C ALA A 141 5.28 -0.50 6.15
N ILE A 142 4.12 -1.15 6.06
CA ILE A 142 3.12 -1.22 7.12
C ILE A 142 3.17 -2.64 7.68
N TYR A 143 3.23 -2.81 8.99
CA TYR A 143 3.24 -4.13 9.62
C TYR A 143 2.71 -4.09 11.05
N GLY A 144 2.20 -5.23 11.53
CA GLY A 144 1.75 -5.39 12.92
C GLY A 144 2.89 -5.84 13.83
N LEU A 145 2.85 -5.42 15.10
CA LEU A 145 3.65 -6.03 16.16
C LEU A 145 2.90 -7.23 16.77
N PRO A 146 3.60 -8.31 17.18
CA PRO A 146 2.97 -9.46 17.83
C PRO A 146 2.13 -9.08 19.07
N GLU A 147 1.16 -9.96 19.39
CA GLU A 147 -0.01 -9.76 20.28
C GLU A 147 0.16 -8.95 21.59
N ALA A 148 1.37 -8.80 22.13
CA ALA A 148 1.59 -8.02 23.35
C ALA A 148 1.30 -6.51 23.16
N ASP A 149 1.59 -5.97 21.98
CA ASP A 149 1.43 -4.54 21.69
C ASP A 149 0.22 -4.25 20.79
N ASN A 150 -0.15 -5.17 19.89
CA ASN A 150 -1.26 -5.04 18.90
C ASN A 150 -1.26 -3.71 18.10
N ASN A 151 -0.11 -3.05 18.06
CA ASN A 151 0.11 -1.79 17.36
C ASN A 151 0.46 -2.04 15.89
N THR A 152 0.22 -1.03 15.06
CA THR A 152 0.66 -0.99 13.67
C THR A 152 1.86 -0.07 13.57
N VAL A 153 2.94 -0.58 12.97
CA VAL A 153 4.11 0.22 12.63
C VAL A 153 4.04 0.62 11.17
N VAL A 154 4.31 1.89 10.89
CA VAL A 154 4.60 2.39 9.55
C VAL A 154 6.07 2.79 9.51
N MET A 155 6.83 2.24 8.58
CA MET A 155 8.25 2.50 8.42
C MET A 155 8.52 3.10 7.03
N LYS A 156 9.17 4.26 6.99
CA LYS A 156 9.62 4.90 5.74
C LYS A 156 11.06 4.49 5.43
N LEU A 157 11.27 4.09 4.18
CA LEU A 157 12.57 3.65 3.67
C LEU A 157 13.02 4.55 2.52
N ASP A 158 14.33 4.81 2.45
CA ASP A 158 14.94 5.31 1.23
C ASP A 158 14.93 4.18 0.18
N PRO A 159 14.28 4.37 -0.99
CA PRO A 159 14.08 3.28 -1.95
C PRO A 159 15.38 2.81 -2.61
N SER A 160 16.43 3.63 -2.63
CA SER A 160 17.71 3.30 -3.27
C SER A 160 18.65 2.50 -2.36
N THR A 161 18.66 2.83 -1.07
CA THR A 161 19.60 2.30 -0.07
C THR A 161 18.95 1.35 0.92
N LEU A 162 17.61 1.32 0.99
CA LEU A 162 16.79 0.66 2.02
C LEU A 162 17.08 1.13 3.45
N LYS A 163 17.69 2.31 3.63
CA LYS A 163 17.86 2.87 4.97
C LYS A 163 16.50 3.30 5.54
N VAL A 164 16.28 3.00 6.81
CA VAL A 164 15.13 3.52 7.56
C VAL A 164 15.32 5.02 7.74
N GLU A 165 14.36 5.79 7.27
CA GLU A 165 14.33 7.25 7.44
C GLU A 165 13.48 7.64 8.64
N TYR A 166 12.32 7.00 8.79
CA TYR A 166 11.37 7.23 9.88
C TYR A 166 10.63 5.93 10.23
N SER A 167 10.16 5.83 11.47
CA SER A 167 9.28 4.75 11.92
C SER A 167 8.28 5.29 12.94
N TRP A 168 6.99 5.02 12.70
CA TRP A 168 5.89 5.41 13.58
C TRP A 168 5.23 4.15 14.14
N ASN A 169 5.22 4.02 15.47
CA ASN A 169 4.45 3.03 16.19
C ASN A 169 3.10 3.65 16.57
N ILE A 170 2.04 3.16 15.94
CA ILE A 170 0.68 3.69 16.07
C ILE A 170 -0.11 2.67 16.88
N SER A 171 -0.83 3.08 17.92
CA SER A 171 -1.72 2.18 18.68
C SER A 171 -3.00 1.78 17.94
N LEU A 172 -2.86 1.55 16.63
CA LEU A 172 -3.88 1.13 15.69
C LEU A 172 -4.03 -0.39 15.71
N SER A 173 -5.23 -0.85 16.04
CA SER A 173 -5.60 -2.26 15.83
C SER A 173 -5.97 -2.48 14.36
N HIS A 174 -4.97 -2.83 13.53
CA HIS A 174 -5.12 -3.05 12.08
C HIS A 174 -6.22 -4.04 11.71
N HIS A 175 -6.50 -5.03 12.56
CA HIS A 175 -7.58 -6.00 12.35
C HIS A 175 -9.00 -5.42 12.31
N LYS A 176 -9.18 -4.14 12.69
CA LYS A 176 -10.46 -3.43 12.55
C LYS A 176 -10.72 -2.93 11.13
N PHE A 177 -9.72 -2.96 10.25
CA PHE A 177 -9.79 -2.44 8.89
C PHE A 177 -9.67 -3.58 7.87
N GLY A 178 -10.16 -3.32 6.65
CA GLY A 178 -10.01 -4.25 5.54
C GLY A 178 -8.57 -4.27 5.02
N GLU A 179 -8.10 -3.10 4.58
CA GLU A 179 -6.79 -2.89 3.97
C GLU A 179 -6.31 -1.46 4.30
N LEU A 180 -5.00 -1.24 4.29
CA LEU A 180 -4.37 0.05 4.47
C LEU A 180 -3.65 0.48 3.18
N PHE A 181 -3.43 1.77 3.01
CA PHE A 181 -2.56 2.28 1.94
C PHE A 181 -2.07 3.69 2.28
N ILE A 182 -0.99 4.13 1.62
CA ILE A 182 -0.39 5.46 1.86
C ILE A 182 -0.42 6.30 0.59
N THR A 183 -0.79 7.57 0.74
CA THR A 183 -0.63 8.61 -0.29
C THR A 183 -0.36 9.95 0.39
N CYS A 184 0.50 10.80 -0.17
CA CYS A 184 0.86 12.09 0.42
C CYS A 184 1.45 12.01 1.84
N GLY A 185 2.05 10.88 2.24
CA GLY A 185 2.50 10.65 3.63
C GLY A 185 1.36 10.49 4.64
N VAL A 186 0.14 10.28 4.17
CA VAL A 186 -1.05 10.02 4.99
C VAL A 186 -1.42 8.54 4.88
N LEU A 187 -1.55 7.87 6.02
CA LEU A 187 -2.04 6.50 6.13
C LEU A 187 -3.56 6.50 6.08
N TYR A 188 -4.14 5.76 5.13
CA TYR A 188 -5.58 5.56 4.99
C TYR A 188 -5.96 4.10 5.25
N ALA A 189 -7.21 3.88 5.67
CA ALA A 189 -7.78 2.54 5.82
C ALA A 189 -9.17 2.45 5.19
N ILE A 190 -9.46 1.33 4.53
CA ILE A 190 -10.86 0.97 4.21
C ILE A 190 -11.48 0.23 5.39
N ASP A 191 -12.74 0.51 5.70
CA ASP A 191 -13.41 -0.11 6.86
C ASP A 191 -13.58 -1.63 6.68
N SER A 192 -13.84 -2.10 5.46
CA SER A 192 -14.06 -3.52 5.19
C SER A 192 -13.55 -3.94 3.82
N ALA A 193 -12.87 -5.09 3.77
CA ALA A 193 -12.46 -5.76 2.56
C ALA A 193 -13.57 -6.64 1.93
N THR A 194 -14.68 -6.85 2.66
CA THR A 194 -15.73 -7.82 2.29
C THR A 194 -17.10 -7.20 2.04
N GLU A 195 -17.36 -6.01 2.57
CA GLU A 195 -18.56 -5.26 2.25
C GLU A 195 -18.45 -4.66 0.85
N ARG A 196 -19.51 -4.80 0.05
CA ARG A 196 -19.53 -4.26 -1.33
C ARG A 196 -19.37 -2.74 -1.32
N ASP A 197 -20.12 -2.07 -0.47
CA ASP A 197 -20.08 -0.62 -0.29
C ASP A 197 -19.49 -0.38 1.10
N THR A 198 -18.28 0.16 1.13
CA THR A 198 -17.53 0.46 2.36
C THR A 198 -17.08 1.93 2.33
N LYS A 199 -16.28 2.34 3.30
CA LYS A 199 -15.80 3.71 3.43
C LYS A 199 -14.33 3.78 3.81
N ILE A 200 -13.72 4.92 3.53
CA ILE A 200 -12.46 5.37 4.10
C ILE A 200 -12.81 6.46 5.11
N ARG A 201 -12.71 6.11 6.39
CA ARG A 201 -12.97 7.02 7.53
C ARG A 201 -11.75 7.25 8.42
N PHE A 202 -10.68 6.49 8.18
CA PHE A 202 -9.42 6.65 8.87
C PHE A 202 -8.41 7.31 7.93
N ALA A 203 -7.80 8.39 8.40
CA ALA A 203 -6.67 9.06 7.75
C ALA A 203 -5.75 9.68 8.81
N LEU A 204 -4.46 9.34 8.78
CA LEU A 204 -3.44 9.84 9.70
C LEU A 204 -2.28 10.45 8.92
N ASP A 205 -2.06 11.76 9.03
CA ASP A 205 -0.85 12.42 8.53
C ASP A 205 0.33 11.96 9.41
N LEU A 206 1.22 11.13 8.84
CA LEU A 206 2.30 10.49 9.58
C LEU A 206 3.34 11.52 10.07
N TYR A 207 3.68 12.49 9.22
CA TYR A 207 4.67 13.51 9.55
C TYR A 207 4.19 14.46 10.65
N ARG A 208 2.89 14.80 10.66
CA ARG A 208 2.28 15.68 11.67
C ARG A 208 1.66 14.94 12.84
N LYS A 209 1.56 13.61 12.76
CA LYS A 209 0.91 12.74 13.75
C LYS A 209 -0.51 13.21 14.07
N ARG A 210 -1.25 13.61 13.02
CA ARG A 210 -2.59 14.19 13.16
C ARG A 210 -3.60 13.48 12.29
N PHE A 211 -4.76 13.18 12.88
CA PHE A 211 -5.89 12.67 12.12
C PHE A 211 -6.42 13.72 11.14
N LEU A 212 -6.89 13.24 9.99
CA LEU A 212 -7.59 14.03 8.99
C LEU A 212 -9.03 13.56 8.91
N ASP A 213 -9.96 14.51 8.91
CA ASP A 213 -11.39 14.21 8.77
C ASP A 213 -11.69 13.79 7.33
N VAL A 214 -12.08 12.52 7.16
CA VAL A 214 -12.44 11.93 5.87
C VAL A 214 -13.68 11.05 6.01
N ASP A 215 -14.56 11.13 5.02
CA ASP A 215 -15.67 10.18 4.84
C ASP A 215 -15.86 9.94 3.34
N LEU A 216 -15.01 9.06 2.79
CA LEU A 216 -15.00 8.78 1.35
C LEU A 216 -15.64 7.42 1.06
N PRO A 217 -16.58 7.32 0.10
CA PRO A 217 -17.12 6.03 -0.31
C PRO A 217 -16.05 5.20 -1.03
N PHE A 218 -16.01 3.90 -0.75
CA PHE A 218 -15.19 2.92 -1.46
C PHE A 218 -16.04 1.71 -1.83
N ASN A 219 -15.77 1.08 -2.97
CA ASN A 219 -16.57 -0.06 -3.45
C ASN A 219 -15.65 -1.25 -3.69
N ASN A 220 -15.99 -2.42 -3.12
CA ASN A 220 -15.38 -3.72 -3.39
C ASN A 220 -16.35 -4.53 -4.27
N PRO A 221 -16.28 -4.46 -5.62
CA PRO A 221 -17.30 -5.06 -6.48
C PRO A 221 -17.44 -6.59 -6.32
N PHE A 222 -16.39 -7.27 -5.87
CA PHE A 222 -16.30 -8.72 -5.72
C PHE A 222 -16.15 -9.20 -4.27
N LYS A 223 -16.21 -8.27 -3.29
CA LYS A 223 -16.37 -8.56 -1.85
C LYS A 223 -15.24 -9.38 -1.21
N MET A 224 -14.04 -9.37 -1.79
CA MET A 224 -12.85 -9.99 -1.20
C MET A 224 -11.62 -9.23 -1.69
N THR A 225 -11.50 -7.97 -1.28
CA THR A 225 -10.29 -7.18 -1.53
C THR A 225 -9.15 -7.75 -0.70
N THR A 226 -8.04 -8.10 -1.34
CA THR A 226 -6.88 -8.74 -0.71
C THR A 226 -5.59 -7.95 -0.90
N MET A 227 -5.64 -6.88 -1.70
CA MET A 227 -4.52 -5.97 -1.93
C MET A 227 -5.09 -4.60 -2.24
N LEU A 228 -4.54 -3.56 -1.63
CA LEU A 228 -4.59 -2.18 -2.10
C LEU A 228 -3.17 -1.63 -2.30
N GLY A 229 -3.03 -0.64 -3.19
CA GLY A 229 -1.77 0.10 -3.33
C GLY A 229 -1.94 1.35 -4.17
N TYR A 230 -1.31 2.46 -3.79
CA TYR A 230 -1.40 3.72 -4.52
C TYR A 230 -0.30 3.85 -5.58
N ASN A 231 -0.66 4.35 -6.76
CA ASN A 231 0.30 4.77 -7.78
C ASN A 231 0.16 6.27 -8.02
N TYR A 232 1.17 7.05 -7.63
CA TYR A 232 1.13 8.51 -7.71
C TYR A 232 1.33 9.07 -9.13
N ASP A 233 1.94 8.29 -10.04
CA ASP A 233 2.06 8.67 -11.45
C ASP A 233 0.69 8.65 -12.13
N THR A 234 -0.08 7.57 -11.94
CA THR A 234 -1.42 7.44 -12.54
C THR A 234 -2.53 8.04 -11.69
N LYS A 235 -2.24 8.37 -10.41
CA LYS A 235 -3.21 8.83 -9.41
C LYS A 235 -4.38 7.86 -9.27
N GLU A 236 -4.05 6.59 -9.11
CA GLU A 236 -5.02 5.51 -8.95
C GLU A 236 -4.64 4.63 -7.75
N ILE A 237 -5.66 4.10 -7.07
CA ILE A 237 -5.51 2.95 -6.18
C ILE A 237 -5.66 1.68 -7.02
N TYR A 238 -4.77 0.72 -6.84
CA TYR A 238 -4.78 -0.59 -7.45
C TYR A 238 -5.35 -1.57 -6.45
N SER A 239 -6.23 -2.47 -6.88
CA SER A 239 -6.74 -3.53 -6.01
C SER A 239 -6.72 -4.90 -6.66
N TRP A 240 -6.64 -5.91 -5.81
CA TRP A 240 -6.99 -7.29 -6.13
C TRP A 240 -8.24 -7.66 -5.35
N ASP A 241 -9.36 -7.92 -6.04
CA ASP A 241 -10.66 -8.22 -5.41
C ASP A 241 -11.20 -9.54 -5.94
N ASN A 242 -11.05 -10.61 -5.15
CA ASN A 242 -11.45 -11.98 -5.49
C ASN A 242 -10.95 -12.44 -6.88
N GLY A 243 -9.66 -12.22 -7.17
CA GLY A 243 -9.08 -12.55 -8.47
C GLY A 243 -9.28 -11.50 -9.57
N ASN A 244 -9.98 -10.41 -9.30
CA ASN A 244 -10.20 -9.31 -10.24
C ASN A 244 -9.23 -8.15 -9.97
N GLN A 245 -8.52 -7.70 -10.99
CA GLN A 245 -7.57 -6.59 -10.90
C GLN A 245 -8.25 -5.28 -11.34
N LEU A 246 -8.34 -4.31 -10.42
CA LEU A 246 -9.14 -3.08 -10.58
C LEU A 246 -8.31 -1.83 -10.25
N THR A 247 -8.50 -0.72 -10.98
CA THR A 247 -8.03 0.59 -10.53
C THR A 247 -9.17 1.51 -10.11
N TYR A 248 -8.90 2.40 -9.17
CA TYR A 248 -9.80 3.46 -8.72
C TYR A 248 -9.11 4.80 -8.94
N PRO A 249 -9.55 5.63 -9.89
CA PRO A 249 -9.04 6.99 -10.03
C PRO A 249 -9.28 7.77 -8.75
N VAL A 250 -8.31 8.53 -8.26
CA VAL A 250 -8.49 9.34 -7.05
C VAL A 250 -8.29 10.83 -7.32
N LYS A 251 -8.94 11.65 -6.49
CA LYS A 251 -8.70 13.09 -6.45
C LYS A 251 -8.02 13.45 -5.13
N VAL A 252 -6.85 14.05 -5.25
CA VAL A 252 -6.07 14.59 -4.14
C VAL A 252 -6.20 16.11 -4.14
N ILE A 253 -6.31 16.72 -2.97
CA ILE A 253 -6.33 18.18 -2.78
C ILE A 253 -5.14 18.62 -1.92
N ASP A 254 -4.65 19.82 -2.19
CA ASP A 254 -3.71 20.51 -1.30
C ASP A 254 -4.44 20.92 -0.02
N ILE A 255 -3.86 20.62 1.13
CA ILE A 255 -4.42 21.00 2.43
C ILE A 255 -3.62 22.10 3.12
N GLY A 256 -2.56 22.60 2.48
CA GLY A 256 -1.87 23.83 2.79
C GLY A 256 -1.83 24.16 4.27
N TYR A 257 -0.90 23.58 5.01
CA TYR A 257 -0.74 23.92 6.44
C TYR A 257 -0.14 25.33 6.65
N ASN A 258 0.25 26.00 5.56
CA ASN A 258 0.84 27.35 5.57
C ASN A 258 -0.19 28.47 5.36
N THR A 259 -1.49 28.19 5.24
CA THR A 259 -2.55 29.21 5.29
C THR A 259 -3.08 29.33 6.71
N PRO A 260 -3.05 30.53 7.35
CA PRO A 260 -3.64 30.76 8.66
C PRO A 260 -5.11 30.35 8.67
N ASP A 261 -5.59 29.75 9.77
CA ASP A 261 -6.96 29.25 9.90
C ASP A 261 -8.04 30.30 9.59
N GLU A 262 -7.72 31.60 9.73
CA GLU A 262 -8.61 32.73 9.44
C GLU A 262 -8.97 32.89 7.95
N GLU A 263 -8.21 32.31 7.01
CA GLU A 263 -8.50 32.38 5.57
C GLU A 263 -9.27 31.16 5.02
N ARG A 264 -9.53 30.15 5.86
CA ARG A 264 -10.32 28.96 5.47
C ARG A 264 -11.81 29.29 5.47
N GLY A 265 -12.26 30.06 4.49
CA GLY A 265 -13.67 30.40 4.24
C GLY A 265 -14.52 29.23 3.73
N GLY A 266 -14.50 28.10 4.41
CA GLY A 266 -15.40 26.95 4.21
C GLY A 266 -16.42 26.86 5.35
N PRO A 267 -17.57 26.19 5.15
CA PRO A 267 -18.58 26.06 6.20
C PRO A 267 -17.93 25.49 7.46
N GLU A 268 -18.20 26.09 8.62
CA GLU A 268 -17.81 25.57 9.93
C GLU A 268 -17.95 24.05 9.89
N ALA A 269 -16.82 23.36 9.97
CA ALA A 269 -16.82 21.92 10.16
C ALA A 269 -17.59 21.70 11.45
N ALA A 270 -18.85 21.32 11.33
CA ALA A 270 -19.57 20.68 12.42
C ALA A 270 -18.68 19.50 12.78
N ALA A 271 -17.98 19.63 13.91
CA ALA A 271 -17.10 18.61 14.43
C ALA A 271 -17.94 17.37 14.67
N HIS A 272 -18.05 16.52 13.65
CA HIS A 272 -18.44 15.15 13.82
C HIS A 272 -17.16 14.42 14.21
N SER A 273 -16.63 14.76 15.38
CA SER A 273 -15.57 14.01 16.03
C SER A 273 -16.14 12.62 16.32
N MET A 274 -16.00 11.67 15.39
CA MET A 274 -15.93 10.28 15.81
C MET A 274 -14.68 10.17 16.68
N ASP A 275 -14.81 9.53 17.84
CA ASP A 275 -13.86 9.42 18.97
C ASP A 275 -12.46 8.84 18.63
N TYR A 276 -11.99 8.86 17.39
CA TYR A 276 -10.64 8.40 17.02
C TYR A 276 -9.53 9.28 17.64
N ASP A 277 -9.78 10.57 17.88
CA ASP A 277 -8.75 11.51 18.39
C ASP A 277 -8.25 11.19 19.82
N LYS A 278 -8.90 10.29 20.56
CA LYS A 278 -8.56 9.98 21.97
C LYS A 278 -7.88 8.63 22.20
N ASP A 279 -7.83 7.76 21.20
CA ASP A 279 -7.48 6.34 21.41
C ASP A 279 -6.15 5.92 20.73
N TYR A 280 -5.48 6.84 20.03
CA TYR A 280 -4.27 6.52 19.27
C TYR A 280 -3.05 7.35 19.69
N GLU A 281 -2.04 6.68 20.24
CA GLU A 281 -0.71 7.24 20.48
C GLU A 281 0.19 6.94 19.28
N VAL A 282 1.01 7.93 18.90
CA VAL A 282 1.96 7.82 17.79
C VAL A 282 3.36 8.13 18.30
N ASP A 283 4.13 7.08 18.56
CA ASP A 283 5.53 7.18 18.94
C ASP A 283 6.42 7.11 17.71
N GLU A 284 7.39 8.00 17.61
CA GLU A 284 8.35 8.01 16.51
C GLU A 284 9.71 7.51 17.00
N PHE A 285 10.26 6.54 16.29
CA PHE A 285 11.58 6.00 16.55
C PHE A 285 12.50 6.37 15.38
N GLY A 286 13.46 7.26 15.66
CA GLY A 286 14.58 7.54 14.75
C GLY A 286 15.74 6.58 15.01
N SER A 287 16.46 6.20 13.94
CA SER A 287 17.74 5.49 14.02
C SER A 287 18.85 6.36 14.57
#